data_AF-A0A7Y0WLR2-F1
#
_entry.id   AF-A0A7Y0WLR2-F1
#
_cell.length_a   1.000
_cell.length_b   1.000
_cell.length_c   1.000
_cell.angle_alpha   90.00
_cell.angle_beta   90.00
_cell.angle_gamma   90.00
#
_symmetry.space_group_name_H-M   'P 1'
#
loop_
_entity.id
_entity.type
_entity.pdbx_description
1 polymer ?
#
loop_
_entity_poly.entity_id
_entity_poly.type
_entity_poly.pdbx_seq_one_letter_code
_entity_poly.pdbx_strand_id
1 'polypeptide(L)' 'MESIAFRCYMIGYAARLLPRIVRKIISKTVFHRAWLAGHMGIFEQDGRQHGVTDRVGFQYRK' A
#
# COMPACT_ATOMS: atom_id res chain seq x y z
N MET A 1 7.00 -11.56 12.08
CA MET A 1 5.65 -12.04 11.72
C MET A 1 5.29 -11.41 10.38
N GLU A 2 5.77 -11.98 9.28
CA GLU A 2 5.44 -11.52 7.92
C GLU A 2 4.00 -11.96 7.59
N SER A 3 3.08 -11.33 8.31
CA SER A 3 1.67 -11.61 8.34
C SER A 3 1.07 -11.32 6.96
N ILE A 4 -0.02 -12.01 6.63
CA ILE A 4 -0.70 -12.02 5.33
C ILE A 4 -0.88 -10.62 4.69
N ALA A 5 -0.88 -9.53 5.47
CA ALA A 5 -0.82 -8.15 4.99
C ALA A 5 0.34 -7.87 4.02
N PHE A 6 1.56 -8.36 4.29
CA PHE A 6 2.72 -8.13 3.41
C PHE A 6 2.55 -8.81 2.04
N ARG A 7 1.93 -9.99 2.01
CA ARG A 7 1.57 -10.67 0.76
C ARG A 7 0.55 -9.88 -0.04
N CYS A 8 -0.48 -9.33 0.62
CA CYS A 8 -1.44 -8.44 -0.03
C CYS A 8 -0.79 -7.17 -0.57
N TYR A 9 0.16 -6.60 0.16
CA TYR A 9 0.97 -5.46 -0.28
C TYR A 9 1.75 -5.78 -1.55
N MET A 10 2.48 -6.91 -1.60
CA MET A 10 3.19 -7.35 -2.81
C MET A 10 2.26 -7.55 -4.02
N ILE A 11 1.06 -8.11 -3.80
CA ILE A 11 0.07 -8.31 -4.87
C ILE A 11 -0.40 -6.96 -5.43
N GLY A 12 -0.56 -5.95 -4.57
CA GLY A 12 -0.87 -4.57 -4.97
C GLY A 12 0.29 -3.94 -5.74
N TYR A 13 1.51 -4.09 -5.24
CA TYR A 13 2.74 -3.56 -5.84
C TYR A 13 3.02 -4.14 -7.23
N ALA A 14 2.71 -5.42 -7.45
CA ALA A 14 2.80 -6.07 -8.76
C ALA A 14 1.75 -5.58 -9.78
N ALA A 15 0.95 -4.56 -9.45
CA ALA A 15 -0.10 -3.98 -10.28
C ALA A 15 -1.13 -5.01 -10.81
N ARG A 16 -1.28 -6.16 -10.15
CA ARG A 16 -2.30 -7.14 -10.54
C ARG A 16 -3.66 -6.59 -10.18
N LEU A 17 -4.42 -6.22 -11.22
CA LEU A 17 -5.80 -5.79 -11.13
C LEU A 17 -6.65 -6.91 -10.50
N LEU A 18 -6.95 -6.77 -9.20
CA LEU A 18 -7.92 -7.63 -8.55
C LEU A 18 -9.30 -7.43 -9.20
N PRO A 19 -10.05 -8.52 -9.46
CA PRO A 19 -11.41 -8.43 -9.95
C PRO A 19 -12.28 -7.55 -9.04
N ARG A 20 -13.23 -6.83 -9.62
CA ARG A 20 -14.12 -5.88 -8.92
C ARG A 20 -14.84 -6.51 -7.72
N ILE A 21 -15.20 -7.80 -7.85
CA ILE A 21 -15.85 -8.61 -6.81
C ILE A 21 -14.93 -8.80 -5.61
N VAL A 22 -13.67 -9.17 -5.86
CA VAL A 22 -12.68 -9.40 -4.79
C VAL A 22 -12.46 -8.11 -4.02
N ARG A 23 -12.26 -6.97 -4.72
CA ARG A 23 -12.13 -5.65 -4.08
C ARG A 23 -13.32 -5.32 -3.17
N LYS A 24 -14.54 -5.65 -3.60
CA LYS A 24 -15.76 -5.39 -2.84
C LYS A 24 -15.86 -6.26 -1.57
N ILE A 25 -15.40 -7.51 -1.62
CA ILE A 25 -15.37 -8.42 -0.47
C ILE A 25 -14.31 -8.00 0.54
N ILE A 26 -13.10 -7.66 0.09
CA ILE A 26 -12.00 -7.27 0.98
C ILE A 26 -12.12 -5.81 1.46
N SER A 27 -13.04 -5.02 0.89
CA SER A 27 -13.27 -3.62 1.26
C SER A 27 -13.39 -3.44 2.78
N LYS A 28 -12.83 -2.37 3.32
CA LYS A 28 -12.72 -2.06 4.76
C LYS A 28 -11.85 -3.00 5.61
N THR A 29 -11.26 -4.05 5.05
CA THR A 29 -10.34 -4.91 5.81
C THR A 29 -8.88 -4.42 5.73
N VAL A 30 -8.04 -4.93 6.65
CA VAL A 30 -6.58 -4.70 6.64
C VAL A 30 -5.95 -5.18 5.33
N PHE A 31 -6.50 -6.24 4.69
CA PHE A 31 -6.02 -6.75 3.40
C PHE A 31 -6.24 -5.76 2.26
N HIS A 32 -7.40 -5.10 2.22
CA HIS A 32 -7.66 -4.04 1.22
C HIS A 32 -6.75 -2.84 1.43
N ARG A 33 -6.53 -2.43 2.69
CA ARG A 33 -5.59 -1.35 3.00
C ARG A 33 -4.17 -1.70 2.57
N ALA A 34 -3.69 -2.90 2.88
CA ALA A 34 -2.35 -3.36 2.48
C ALA A 34 -2.20 -3.47 0.95
N TRP A 35 -3.19 -4.05 0.27
CA TRP A 35 -3.19 -4.12 -1.20
C TRP A 35 -3.23 -2.72 -1.84
N LEU A 36 -4.06 -1.82 -1.31
CA LEU A 36 -4.15 -0.44 -1.82
C LEU A 36 -2.85 0.32 -1.59
N ALA A 37 -2.23 0.17 -0.42
CA ALA A 37 -0.92 0.76 -0.12
C ALA A 37 0.15 0.26 -1.10
N GLY A 38 0.19 -1.05 -1.38
CA GLY A 38 1.08 -1.62 -2.39
C GLY A 38 0.81 -1.10 -3.80
N HIS A 39 -0.45 -1.02 -4.21
CA HIS A 39 -0.84 -0.46 -5.52
C HIS A 39 -0.48 1.02 -5.65
N MET A 40 -0.58 1.79 -4.56
CA MET A 40 -0.18 3.20 -4.53
C MET A 40 1.32 3.38 -4.31
N GLY A 41 2.08 2.30 -4.07
CA GLY A 41 3.50 2.35 -3.73
C GLY A 41 3.79 3.14 -2.44
N ILE A 42 2.90 3.04 -1.46
CA ILE A 42 3.04 3.67 -0.14
C ILE A 42 3.52 2.60 0.84
N PHE A 43 4.70 2.78 1.42
CA PHE A 43 5.23 1.91 2.46
C PHE A 43 5.53 2.72 3.72
N GLU A 44 5.37 2.12 4.89
CA GLU A 44 5.74 2.74 6.16
C GLU A 44 7.08 2.17 6.60
N GLN A 45 8.08 3.02 6.80
CA GLN A 45 9.38 2.66 7.34
C GLN A 45 9.72 3.62 8.49
N ASP A 46 10.12 3.08 9.63
CA ASP A 46 10.46 3.85 10.84
C ASP A 46 9.38 4.88 11.27
N GLY A 47 8.11 4.51 11.14
CA GLY A 47 6.96 5.35 11.50
C GLY A 47 6.68 6.50 10.52
N ARG A 48 7.34 6.50 9.35
CA ARG A 48 7.14 7.49 8.29
C ARG A 48 6.58 6.83 7.03
N GLN A 49 5.52 7.40 6.47
CA GLN A 49 4.97 6.95 5.19
C GLN A 49 5.81 7.51 4.03
N HIS A 50 6.30 6.59 3.21
CA HIS A 50 7.04 6.84 1.99
C HIS A 50 6.17 6.42 0.80
N GLY A 51 5.72 7.39 0.01
CA GLY A 51 5.03 7.16 -1.26
C GLY A 51 5.97 7.25 -2.44
N VAL A 52 5.51 6.85 -3.63
CA VAL A 52 6.26 6.99 -4.90
C VAL A 52 6.62 8.45 -5.21
N THR A 53 5.84 9.39 -4.65
CA THR A 53 6.07 10.85 -4.76
C THR A 53 6.87 11.41 -3.60
N ASP A 54 7.24 10.59 -2.61
CA ASP A 54 8.07 11.02 -1.48
C ASP A 54 9.49 11.25 -2.00
N ARG A 55 9.77 12.50 -2.35
CA ARG A 55 11.09 12.93 -2.78
C ARG A 55 11.93 13.14 -1.53
N VAL A 56 13.11 12.53 -1.49
CA VAL A 56 14.14 12.64 -0.43
C VAL A 56 14.61 14.09 -0.17
N GLY A 57 14.02 15.11 -0.81
CA GLY A 57 14.36 16.52 -0.63
C GLY A 57 13.18 17.50 -0.67
N PHE A 58 11.92 17.06 -0.62
CA PHE A 58 10.80 18.00 -0.57
C PHE A 58 10.45 18.35 0.88
N GLN A 59 11.10 19.39 1.41
CA GLN A 59 10.79 19.95 2.71
C GLN A 59 9.85 21.14 2.51
N TYR A 60 8.66 21.09 3.12
CA TYR A 60 7.76 22.26 3.15
C TYR A 60 8.53 23.42 3.80
N ARG A 61 8.73 24.51 3.06
CA ARG A 61 9.35 25.71 3.61
C ARG A 61 8.36 26.32 4.60
N LYS A 62 8.74 26.36 5.88
CA LYS A 62 8.01 27.08 6.93
C LYS A 62 7.99 28.57 6.64
#